data_AF-A0A6J4JJ51-F1
#
_entry.id   AF-A0A6J4JJ51-F1
#
_cell.length_a   1.000
_cell.length_b   1.000
_cell.length_c   1.000
_cell.angle_alpha   90.00
_cell.angle_beta   90.00
_cell.angle_gamma   90.00
#
_symmetry.space_group_name_H-M   'P 1'
#
loop_
_entity.id
_entity.type
_entity.pdbx_description
1 polymer ?
#
loop_
_entity_poly.entity_id
_entity_poly.type
_entity_poly.pdbx_seq_one_letter_code
_entity_poly.pdbx_strand_id
1 'polypeptide(L)'
;MPTYRLGNGDQTFRSIDTPDWDIYGSRVFGGNGDDDISVYGFDLVLRGGNGNDSVAAAGSGNLLEGGNGDDRVEMNGRDNVLRGGNGDDFLLSTGGGGTFEVGAGNTLTGGLGDDTFAPIGTKDLVVANDAGDGAVSGGDVVEGVFDVITDYRAGDVLQTGATTRIATVGFDPRPIYDHVTTPGHAHLAIGGGEYAVFHGDLTAPGRFKVADNGDDLLVIWDGGPFDDRIFQSGVVLDGFSDADRLWVA
;
A
#
# COMPACT_ATOMS: atom_id res chain seq x y z
N MET A 1 9.29 26.66 -2.60
CA MET A 1 9.16 25.33 -3.22
C MET A 1 8.80 25.53 -4.67
N PRO A 2 9.54 24.92 -5.62
CA PRO A 2 9.27 25.02 -7.04
C PRO A 2 7.84 24.57 -7.38
N THR A 3 7.27 25.15 -8.43
CA THR A 3 5.94 24.78 -8.92
C THR A 3 5.94 24.78 -10.44
N TYR A 4 5.58 23.64 -11.03
CA TYR A 4 5.54 23.39 -12.45
C TYR A 4 4.09 23.18 -12.89
N ARG A 5 3.70 23.78 -14.01
CA ARG A 5 2.35 23.70 -14.58
C ARG A 5 2.46 23.44 -16.09
N LEU A 6 2.00 22.29 -16.57
CA LEU A 6 2.25 21.85 -17.95
C LEU A 6 1.26 22.45 -18.95
N GLY A 7 0.00 22.64 -18.57
CA GLY A 7 -0.96 23.46 -19.33
C GLY A 7 -2.06 22.65 -19.99
N ASN A 8 -2.20 22.75 -21.31
CA ASN A 8 -3.23 22.04 -22.09
C ASN A 8 -2.59 21.08 -23.09
N GLY A 9 -3.28 19.99 -23.37
CA GLY A 9 -2.82 18.90 -24.23
C GLY A 9 -1.86 17.99 -23.49
N ASP A 10 -1.56 16.84 -24.07
CA ASP A 10 -0.75 15.79 -23.44
C ASP A 10 0.69 16.28 -23.24
N GLN A 11 1.16 16.34 -21.99
CA GLN A 11 2.50 16.79 -21.64
C GLN A 11 3.30 15.71 -20.91
N THR A 12 4.60 15.96 -20.81
CA THR A 12 5.49 15.08 -20.05
C THR A 12 6.39 15.90 -19.16
N PHE A 13 6.50 15.50 -17.90
CA PHE A 13 7.40 16.08 -16.91
C PHE A 13 8.21 14.99 -16.22
N ARG A 14 9.53 15.04 -16.33
CA ARG A 14 10.43 14.15 -15.59
C ARG A 14 11.43 14.94 -14.78
N SER A 15 11.69 14.55 -13.54
CA SER A 15 12.70 15.25 -12.72
C SER A 15 14.11 15.18 -13.32
N ILE A 16 14.42 14.12 -14.08
CA ILE A 16 15.70 13.99 -14.82
C ILE A 16 15.90 15.06 -15.90
N ASP A 17 14.80 15.63 -16.41
CA ASP A 17 14.83 16.69 -17.41
C ASP A 17 14.95 18.09 -16.75
N THR A 18 15.02 18.15 -15.41
CA THR A 18 15.22 19.40 -14.67
C THR A 18 16.68 19.57 -14.27
N PRO A 19 17.28 20.76 -14.45
CA PRO A 19 18.65 21.03 -14.02
C PRO A 19 18.81 21.24 -12.50
N ASP A 20 17.72 21.17 -11.73
CA ASP A 20 17.68 21.50 -10.30
C ASP A 20 17.85 20.24 -9.45
N TRP A 21 18.87 20.22 -8.60
CA TRP A 21 19.12 19.11 -7.66
C TRP A 21 18.11 19.06 -6.50
N ASP A 22 17.25 20.08 -6.37
CA ASP A 22 16.26 20.22 -5.30
C ASP A 22 14.82 20.20 -5.86
N ILE A 23 14.39 19.05 -6.37
CA ILE A 23 12.96 18.82 -6.61
C ILE A 23 12.18 18.50 -5.32
N TYR A 24 12.87 18.41 -4.18
CA TYR A 24 12.27 18.27 -2.85
C TYR A 24 11.18 19.32 -2.58
N GLY A 25 10.02 18.88 -2.11
CA GLY A 25 8.89 19.77 -1.82
C GLY A 25 8.22 20.37 -3.05
N SER A 26 8.60 19.96 -4.27
CA SER A 26 8.07 20.55 -5.50
C SER A 26 6.62 20.17 -5.74
N ARG A 27 5.95 21.05 -6.49
CA ARG A 27 4.58 20.83 -6.94
C ARG A 27 4.55 20.72 -8.46
N VAL A 28 3.93 19.69 -9.01
CA VAL A 28 3.75 19.51 -10.46
C VAL A 28 2.27 19.33 -10.73
N PHE A 29 1.77 20.08 -11.71
CA PHE A 29 0.37 20.03 -12.14
C PHE A 29 0.34 19.83 -13.67
N GLY A 30 -0.23 18.73 -14.14
CA GLY A 30 -0.39 18.42 -15.57
C GLY A 30 -1.32 19.43 -16.24
N GLY A 31 -2.59 19.41 -15.88
CA GLY A 31 -3.58 20.37 -16.35
C GLY A 31 -4.70 19.69 -17.10
N ASN A 32 -4.84 19.97 -18.40
CA ASN A 32 -5.78 19.24 -19.27
C ASN A 32 -4.99 18.43 -20.29
N GLY A 33 -5.47 17.24 -20.63
CA GLY A 33 -4.80 16.32 -21.54
C GLY A 33 -4.28 15.11 -20.77
N ASP A 34 -3.80 14.11 -21.49
CA ASP A 34 -3.29 12.89 -20.87
C ASP A 34 -1.80 13.10 -20.55
N ASP A 35 -1.48 13.44 -19.31
CA ASP A 35 -0.14 13.87 -18.88
C ASP A 35 0.70 12.72 -18.27
N ASP A 36 2.01 12.71 -18.56
CA ASP A 36 2.99 11.79 -17.94
C ASP A 36 3.91 12.56 -16.99
N ILE A 37 3.73 12.38 -15.68
CA ILE A 37 4.48 13.05 -14.63
C ILE A 37 5.29 12.01 -13.85
N SER A 38 6.62 12.13 -13.85
CA SER A 38 7.52 11.22 -13.12
C SER A 38 8.58 11.99 -12.32
N VAL A 39 8.53 11.89 -10.99
CA VAL A 39 9.38 12.70 -10.11
C VAL A 39 10.00 11.90 -8.98
N TYR A 40 11.32 12.00 -8.84
CA TYR A 40 12.06 11.41 -7.71
C TYR A 40 12.28 12.48 -6.63
N GLY A 41 11.81 12.26 -5.40
CA GLY A 41 11.96 13.23 -4.32
C GLY A 41 11.12 12.93 -3.07
N PHE A 42 11.19 13.86 -2.12
CA PHE A 42 10.45 13.83 -0.87
C PHE A 42 9.52 15.04 -0.79
N ASP A 43 8.41 14.90 -0.05
CA ASP A 43 7.42 15.96 0.18
C ASP A 43 6.80 16.55 -1.11
N LEU A 44 6.72 15.76 -2.17
CA LEU A 44 6.18 16.18 -3.47
C LEU A 44 4.67 16.34 -3.44
N VAL A 45 4.15 17.21 -4.31
CA VAL A 45 2.71 17.22 -4.67
C VAL A 45 2.60 17.12 -6.18
N LEU A 46 2.18 15.96 -6.68
CA LEU A 46 2.00 15.70 -8.10
C LEU A 46 0.50 15.54 -8.39
N ARG A 47 0.02 16.23 -9.42
CA ARG A 47 -1.38 16.12 -9.87
C ARG A 47 -1.43 15.99 -11.38
N GLY A 48 -2.12 14.98 -11.88
CA GLY A 48 -2.43 14.82 -13.31
C GLY A 48 -3.34 15.95 -13.78
N GLY A 49 -4.59 15.93 -13.35
CA GLY A 49 -5.56 16.98 -13.67
C GLY A 49 -6.79 16.43 -14.36
N ASN A 50 -7.03 16.81 -15.61
CA ASN A 50 -8.11 16.27 -16.43
C ASN A 50 -7.50 15.52 -17.61
N GLY A 51 -7.94 14.30 -17.84
CA GLY A 51 -7.35 13.40 -18.84
C GLY A 51 -6.98 12.10 -18.16
N ASN A 52 -6.54 11.11 -18.93
CA ASN A 52 -6.07 9.85 -18.39
C ASN A 52 -4.57 9.98 -18.13
N ASP A 53 -4.23 10.35 -16.90
CA ASP A 53 -2.89 10.74 -16.51
C ASP A 53 -2.05 9.55 -16.00
N SER A 54 -0.74 9.64 -16.15
CA SER A 54 0.24 8.75 -15.52
C SER A 54 1.08 9.54 -14.54
N VAL A 55 0.84 9.36 -13.24
CA VAL A 55 1.51 10.09 -12.16
C VAL A 55 2.37 9.14 -11.34
N ALA A 56 3.69 9.29 -11.43
CA ALA A 56 4.66 8.43 -10.76
C ALA A 56 5.62 9.22 -9.86
N ALA A 57 5.90 8.68 -8.68
CA ALA A 57 6.95 9.20 -7.81
C ALA A 57 7.77 8.13 -7.10
N ALA A 58 8.94 8.52 -6.61
CA ALA A 58 9.67 7.71 -5.65
C ALA A 58 10.24 8.55 -4.51
N GLY A 59 10.15 8.03 -3.29
CA GLY A 59 10.60 8.65 -2.04
C GLY A 59 9.54 8.54 -0.93
N SER A 60 9.51 9.53 -0.05
CA SER A 60 8.62 9.55 1.11
C SER A 60 7.95 10.90 1.33
N GLY A 61 6.77 10.88 1.95
CA GLY A 61 5.99 12.10 2.24
C GLY A 61 5.33 12.70 1.01
N ASN A 62 5.22 11.97 -0.10
CA ASN A 62 4.66 12.48 -1.35
C ASN A 62 3.14 12.35 -1.38
N LEU A 63 2.49 13.31 -2.04
CA LEU A 63 1.08 13.26 -2.43
C LEU A 63 1.00 13.18 -3.95
N LEU A 64 0.38 12.11 -4.45
CA LEU A 64 0.09 11.90 -5.86
C LEU A 64 -1.43 11.83 -6.04
N GLU A 65 -1.96 12.59 -6.99
CA GLU A 65 -3.38 12.59 -7.32
C GLU A 65 -3.53 12.49 -8.85
N GLY A 66 -4.32 11.52 -9.34
CA GLY A 66 -4.66 11.38 -10.76
C GLY A 66 -5.51 12.57 -11.21
N GLY A 67 -6.75 12.64 -10.72
CA GLY A 67 -7.65 13.74 -11.00
C GLY A 67 -8.97 13.27 -11.61
N ASN A 68 -9.27 13.72 -12.83
CA ASN A 68 -10.44 13.28 -13.59
C ASN A 68 -9.98 12.51 -14.81
N GLY A 69 -10.47 11.28 -14.97
CA GLY A 69 -10.06 10.37 -16.04
C GLY A 69 -9.66 9.04 -15.42
N ASP A 70 -9.38 8.06 -16.27
CA ASP A 70 -8.91 6.76 -15.80
C ASP A 70 -7.38 6.86 -15.63
N ASP A 71 -6.93 7.08 -14.41
CA ASP A 71 -5.56 7.46 -14.10
C ASP A 71 -4.70 6.26 -13.66
N ARG A 72 -3.39 6.40 -13.89
CA ARG A 72 -2.38 5.49 -13.36
C ARG A 72 -1.52 6.22 -12.34
N VAL A 73 -1.67 5.88 -11.07
CA VAL A 73 -0.94 6.51 -9.96
C VAL A 73 0.02 5.50 -9.34
N GLU A 74 1.33 5.74 -9.49
CA GLU A 74 2.37 4.83 -9.02
C GLU A 74 3.29 5.50 -8.01
N MET A 75 3.64 4.77 -6.95
CA MET A 75 4.70 5.24 -6.08
C MET A 75 5.62 4.12 -5.58
N ASN A 76 6.90 4.47 -5.41
CA ASN A 76 7.90 3.65 -4.72
C ASN A 76 8.46 4.35 -3.47
N GLY A 77 8.40 3.69 -2.30
CA GLY A 77 8.87 4.26 -1.03
C GLY A 77 7.88 4.12 0.13
N ARG A 78 7.76 5.12 1.00
CA ARG A 78 6.97 5.00 2.25
C ARG A 78 6.33 6.32 2.68
N ASP A 79 5.34 6.27 3.56
CA ASP A 79 4.67 7.47 4.08
C ASP A 79 4.09 8.37 2.96
N ASN A 80 3.57 7.79 1.87
CA ASN A 80 2.98 8.52 0.76
C ASN A 80 1.46 8.39 0.75
N VAL A 81 0.82 9.33 0.05
CA VAL A 81 -0.62 9.33 -0.21
C VAL A 81 -0.84 9.27 -1.72
N LEU A 82 -1.58 8.26 -2.18
CA LEU A 82 -2.00 8.10 -3.57
C LEU A 82 -3.51 8.27 -3.64
N ARG A 83 -3.98 9.05 -4.61
CA ARG A 83 -5.40 9.20 -4.90
C ARG A 83 -5.64 9.04 -6.39
N GLY A 84 -6.59 8.18 -6.76
CA GLY A 84 -7.05 8.06 -8.14
C GLY A 84 -7.82 9.32 -8.53
N GLY A 85 -9.03 9.46 -7.99
CA GLY A 85 -9.86 10.64 -8.21
C GLY A 85 -11.22 10.25 -8.76
N ASN A 86 -11.55 10.70 -9.97
CA ASN A 86 -12.76 10.30 -10.66
C ASN A 86 -12.38 9.50 -11.91
N GLY A 87 -12.88 8.27 -12.04
CA GLY A 87 -12.55 7.37 -13.14
C GLY A 87 -12.17 6.00 -12.59
N ASP A 88 -11.96 5.05 -13.48
CA ASP A 88 -11.52 3.71 -13.06
C ASP A 88 -9.99 3.72 -12.93
N ASP A 89 -9.48 3.93 -11.72
CA ASP A 89 -8.08 4.24 -11.49
C ASP A 89 -7.22 3.01 -11.16
N PHE A 90 -5.93 3.06 -11.48
CA PHE A 90 -4.94 2.06 -11.09
C PHE A 90 -3.92 2.65 -10.12
N LEU A 91 -3.92 2.19 -8.87
CA LEU A 91 -3.05 2.67 -7.80
C LEU A 91 -2.02 1.61 -7.41
N LEU A 92 -0.75 1.84 -7.73
CA LEU A 92 0.37 0.95 -7.42
C LEU A 92 1.26 1.54 -6.33
N SER A 93 1.36 0.82 -5.22
CA SER A 93 2.32 1.10 -4.14
C SER A 93 3.36 0.00 -4.12
N THR A 94 4.62 0.34 -4.47
CA THR A 94 5.75 -0.59 -4.43
C THR A 94 6.66 -0.43 -3.21
N GLY A 95 6.13 0.25 -2.20
CA GLY A 95 6.83 0.54 -0.96
C GLY A 95 7.16 -0.70 -0.14
N GLY A 96 8.41 -0.83 0.28
CA GLY A 96 8.83 -1.75 1.34
C GLY A 96 9.27 -0.96 2.56
N GLY A 97 8.98 -1.46 3.75
CA GLY A 97 9.64 -0.97 4.96
C GLY A 97 10.64 -1.99 5.45
N GLY A 98 11.75 -1.50 6.01
CA GLY A 98 12.69 -2.37 6.71
C GLY A 98 12.04 -3.03 7.94
N THR A 99 12.71 -4.03 8.50
CA THR A 99 12.29 -4.86 9.65
C THR A 99 11.98 -4.11 10.96
N PHE A 100 11.85 -2.78 10.94
CA PHE A 100 11.59 -1.94 12.13
C PHE A 100 10.69 -0.73 11.87
N GLU A 101 10.15 -0.57 10.66
CA GLU A 101 9.36 0.61 10.30
C GLU A 101 7.87 0.35 10.53
N VAL A 102 7.47 0.21 11.79
CA VAL A 102 6.04 0.10 12.12
C VAL A 102 5.31 1.39 11.71
N GLY A 103 4.33 1.25 10.83
CA GLY A 103 3.42 2.34 10.45
C GLY A 103 3.89 3.23 9.32
N ALA A 104 4.94 2.84 8.58
CA ALA A 104 5.46 3.57 7.43
C ALA A 104 4.82 3.18 6.08
N GLY A 105 3.62 2.59 6.09
CA GLY A 105 2.93 2.24 4.85
C GLY A 105 2.37 3.44 4.12
N ASN A 106 1.91 3.23 2.89
CA ASN A 106 1.28 4.27 2.09
C ASN A 106 -0.25 4.22 2.27
N THR A 107 -0.89 5.37 2.10
CA THR A 107 -2.35 5.50 2.08
C THR A 107 -2.83 5.60 0.64
N LEU A 108 -3.78 4.77 0.26
CA LEU A 108 -4.38 4.72 -1.07
C LEU A 108 -5.87 5.03 -0.96
N THR A 109 -6.35 5.91 -1.84
CA THR A 109 -7.77 6.23 -1.98
C THR A 109 -8.14 6.16 -3.45
N GLY A 110 -9.08 5.29 -3.82
CA GLY A 110 -9.50 5.14 -5.22
C GLY A 110 -10.27 6.36 -5.70
N GLY A 111 -11.32 6.73 -4.97
CA GLY A 111 -12.20 7.85 -5.30
C GLY A 111 -13.53 7.38 -5.89
N LEU A 112 -13.93 7.83 -7.07
CA LEU A 112 -15.16 7.42 -7.78
C LEU A 112 -14.79 6.56 -8.99
N GLY A 113 -15.42 5.40 -9.19
CA GLY A 113 -15.06 4.45 -10.25
C GLY A 113 -14.91 3.03 -9.72
N ASP A 114 -14.54 2.09 -10.56
CA ASP A 114 -14.12 0.75 -10.13
C ASP A 114 -12.59 0.69 -10.14
N ASP A 115 -11.98 0.78 -8.95
CA ASP A 115 -10.54 1.05 -8.81
C ASP A 115 -9.72 -0.24 -8.66
N THR A 116 -8.48 -0.25 -9.15
CA THR A 116 -7.53 -1.33 -8.94
C THR A 116 -6.41 -0.89 -8.00
N PHE A 117 -6.33 -1.51 -6.83
CA PHE A 117 -5.27 -1.29 -5.87
C PHE A 117 -4.22 -2.41 -5.97
N ALA A 118 -2.97 -2.05 -6.22
CA ALA A 118 -1.83 -2.95 -6.26
C ALA A 118 -0.79 -2.56 -5.19
N PRO A 119 -1.04 -2.83 -3.89
CA PRO A 119 -0.08 -2.59 -2.81
C PRO A 119 1.00 -3.67 -2.75
N ILE A 120 1.86 -3.74 -3.77
CA ILE A 120 2.87 -4.78 -3.96
C ILE A 120 4.16 -4.42 -3.23
N GLY A 121 4.53 -5.05 -2.11
CA GLY A 121 5.78 -4.71 -1.41
C GLY A 121 6.47 -5.89 -0.73
N THR A 122 7.68 -5.65 -0.23
CA THR A 122 8.34 -6.52 0.73
C THR A 122 8.20 -5.88 2.10
N LYS A 123 7.33 -6.43 2.94
CA LYS A 123 6.96 -5.89 4.24
C LYS A 123 7.28 -6.94 5.29
N ASP A 124 7.92 -6.53 6.39
CA ASP A 124 8.07 -7.40 7.54
C ASP A 124 6.84 -7.24 8.44
N LEU A 125 6.12 -8.32 8.65
CA LEU A 125 4.92 -8.39 9.47
C LEU A 125 5.14 -9.41 10.57
N VAL A 126 4.97 -8.97 11.81
CA VAL A 126 5.17 -9.78 13.01
C VAL A 126 3.93 -9.77 13.87
N VAL A 127 3.74 -10.82 14.65
CA VAL A 127 2.72 -10.86 15.72
C VAL A 127 3.38 -10.60 17.05
N ALA A 128 3.00 -9.51 17.73
CA ALA A 128 3.69 -9.03 18.94
C ALA A 128 3.13 -9.57 20.28
N ASN A 129 1.97 -10.24 20.25
CA ASN A 129 1.30 -10.74 21.45
C ASN A 129 0.60 -12.07 21.19
N ASP A 130 1.30 -13.00 20.52
CA ASP A 130 0.83 -14.37 20.41
C ASP A 130 0.76 -14.99 21.82
N ALA A 131 -0.44 -15.41 22.22
CA ALA A 131 -0.69 -16.08 23.51
C ALA A 131 -0.15 -17.52 23.55
N GLY A 132 0.59 -17.94 22.52
CA GLY A 132 1.21 -19.26 22.35
C GLY A 132 0.26 -20.29 21.74
N ASP A 133 -0.77 -19.84 21.01
CA ASP A 133 -1.71 -20.73 20.32
C ASP A 133 -1.18 -21.19 18.95
N GLY A 134 -0.12 -20.54 18.46
CA GLY A 134 0.62 -20.94 17.27
C GLY A 134 -0.02 -20.50 15.96
N ALA A 135 -1.01 -19.60 15.98
CA ALA A 135 -1.63 -19.04 14.80
C ALA A 135 -2.17 -17.63 15.03
N VAL A 136 -2.26 -16.82 13.98
CA VAL A 136 -2.93 -15.51 14.07
C VAL A 136 -4.39 -15.69 14.44
N SER A 137 -4.79 -15.18 15.59
CA SER A 137 -6.14 -15.34 16.13
C SER A 137 -6.64 -14.11 16.89
N GLY A 138 -7.90 -14.16 17.34
CA GLY A 138 -8.55 -13.04 18.02
C GLY A 138 -7.82 -12.62 19.30
N GLY A 139 -7.43 -11.35 19.38
CA GLY A 139 -6.65 -10.78 20.47
C GLY A 139 -5.19 -10.49 20.11
N ASP A 140 -4.69 -11.08 19.02
CA ASP A 140 -3.35 -10.83 18.51
C ASP A 140 -3.22 -9.42 17.92
N VAL A 141 -1.98 -8.94 17.89
CA VAL A 141 -1.62 -7.68 17.23
C VAL A 141 -0.60 -7.99 16.15
N VAL A 142 -1.00 -7.76 14.90
CA VAL A 142 -0.10 -7.76 13.74
C VAL A 142 0.54 -6.38 13.63
N GLU A 143 1.87 -6.34 13.68
CA GLU A 143 2.66 -5.12 13.62
C GLU A 143 3.58 -5.15 12.40
N GLY A 144 3.79 -3.99 11.78
CA GLY A 144 4.75 -3.84 10.69
C GLY A 144 4.40 -2.71 9.74
N VAL A 145 4.78 -2.90 8.48
CA VAL A 145 4.49 -1.97 7.39
C VAL A 145 3.33 -2.57 6.62
N PHE A 146 2.18 -1.90 6.57
CA PHE A 146 1.10 -2.26 5.66
C PHE A 146 0.57 -1.00 5.00
N ASP A 147 0.18 -1.13 3.74
CA ASP A 147 -0.52 -0.02 3.09
C ASP A 147 -1.94 0.03 3.66
N VAL A 148 -2.60 1.18 3.54
CA VAL A 148 -3.98 1.38 3.98
C VAL A 148 -4.80 1.85 2.81
N ILE A 149 -5.87 1.13 2.49
CA ILE A 149 -6.88 1.55 1.52
C ILE A 149 -8.07 2.10 2.31
N THR A 150 -8.45 3.34 2.02
CA THR A 150 -9.40 4.10 2.85
C THR A 150 -10.86 4.05 2.38
N ASP A 151 -11.11 3.54 1.18
CA ASP A 151 -12.41 3.65 0.52
C ASP A 151 -12.78 2.44 -0.34
N TYR A 152 -12.15 1.28 -0.07
CA TYR A 152 -12.40 0.05 -0.82
C TYR A 152 -13.91 -0.29 -0.83
N ARG A 153 -14.47 -0.48 -2.02
CA ARG A 153 -15.89 -0.75 -2.25
C ARG A 153 -16.12 -1.88 -3.24
N ALA A 154 -17.39 -2.26 -3.40
CA ALA A 154 -17.78 -3.19 -4.45
C ALA A 154 -17.50 -2.56 -5.83
N GLY A 155 -16.83 -3.31 -6.70
CA GLY A 155 -16.31 -2.83 -7.98
C GLY A 155 -14.78 -2.86 -7.99
N ASP A 156 -14.17 -2.54 -6.84
CA ASP A 156 -12.72 -2.43 -6.72
C ASP A 156 -12.01 -3.78 -6.70
N VAL A 157 -10.73 -3.76 -7.08
CA VAL A 157 -9.85 -4.91 -7.14
C VAL A 157 -8.70 -4.71 -6.19
N LEU A 158 -8.45 -5.69 -5.32
CA LEU A 158 -7.19 -5.78 -4.61
C LEU A 158 -6.27 -6.76 -5.35
N GLN A 159 -5.32 -6.21 -6.11
CA GLN A 159 -4.35 -6.97 -6.87
C GLN A 159 -3.13 -7.31 -6.00
N THR A 160 -3.07 -8.57 -5.56
CA THR A 160 -2.00 -9.10 -4.72
C THR A 160 -1.11 -10.10 -5.46
N GLY A 161 -1.65 -10.74 -6.51
CA GLY A 161 -1.05 -11.90 -7.18
C GLY A 161 -1.27 -13.22 -6.42
N ALA A 162 -1.80 -13.18 -5.20
CA ALA A 162 -2.22 -14.34 -4.44
C ALA A 162 -3.69 -14.66 -4.75
N THR A 163 -3.97 -15.93 -5.07
CA THR A 163 -5.29 -16.38 -5.55
C THR A 163 -5.90 -17.45 -4.68
N THR A 164 -5.15 -18.00 -3.71
CA THR A 164 -5.62 -19.07 -2.83
C THR A 164 -5.88 -18.53 -1.42
N ARG A 165 -7.15 -18.46 -1.02
CA ARG A 165 -7.50 -18.07 0.36
C ARG A 165 -7.22 -19.21 1.33
N ILE A 166 -6.50 -18.93 2.41
CA ILE A 166 -6.32 -19.84 3.54
C ILE A 166 -7.08 -19.34 4.78
N ALA A 167 -7.44 -20.27 5.65
CA ALA A 167 -8.24 -20.00 6.85
C ALA A 167 -7.40 -19.75 8.11
N THR A 168 -6.12 -20.10 8.09
CA THR A 168 -5.25 -20.04 9.27
C THR A 168 -3.85 -19.70 8.82
N VAL A 169 -3.21 -18.77 9.52
CA VAL A 169 -1.82 -18.39 9.31
C VAL A 169 -1.06 -18.79 10.56
N GLY A 170 -0.14 -19.73 10.39
CA GLY A 170 0.74 -20.16 11.48
C GLY A 170 1.94 -19.23 11.62
N PHE A 171 2.90 -19.66 12.42
CA PHE A 171 4.18 -18.97 12.61
C PHE A 171 5.36 -19.79 12.08
N ASP A 172 6.42 -19.12 11.60
CA ASP A 172 7.64 -19.82 11.18
C ASP A 172 8.28 -20.51 12.40
N PRO A 173 8.43 -21.85 12.41
CA PRO A 173 9.02 -22.57 13.52
C PRO A 173 10.54 -22.40 13.65
N ARG A 174 11.19 -21.79 12.66
CA ARG A 174 12.63 -21.51 12.69
C ARG A 174 12.83 -20.18 13.40
N PRO A 175 13.63 -20.13 14.49
CA PRO A 175 14.10 -18.88 15.05
C PRO A 175 14.90 -18.19 13.95
N ILE A 176 14.29 -17.22 13.30
CA ILE A 176 15.02 -16.29 12.47
C ILE A 176 15.85 -15.49 13.47
N TYR A 177 17.17 -15.44 13.26
CA TYR A 177 18.01 -14.49 13.99
C TYR A 177 17.62 -13.10 13.47
N ASP A 178 16.52 -12.62 14.03
CA ASP A 178 15.89 -11.38 13.66
C ASP A 178 16.66 -10.21 14.29
N HIS A 179 16.75 -9.13 13.53
CA HIS A 179 17.15 -7.84 14.06
C HIS A 179 16.08 -7.28 15.03
N VAL A 180 14.80 -7.70 14.98
CA VAL A 180 13.79 -7.34 15.98
C VAL A 180 14.17 -7.93 17.34
N THR A 181 14.55 -7.04 18.26
CA THR A 181 15.07 -7.41 19.59
C THR A 181 13.96 -7.56 20.64
N THR A 182 12.68 -7.47 20.26
CA THR A 182 11.56 -7.56 21.20
C THR A 182 11.28 -9.03 21.52
N PRO A 183 11.52 -9.53 22.74
CA PRO A 183 11.21 -10.92 23.05
C PRO A 183 9.70 -11.19 22.87
N GLY A 184 9.34 -12.24 22.13
CA GLY A 184 7.96 -12.72 22.00
C GLY A 184 7.22 -12.37 20.71
N HIS A 185 7.89 -11.83 19.68
CA HIS A 185 7.27 -11.70 18.35
C HIS A 185 7.40 -12.99 17.54
N ALA A 186 6.45 -13.23 16.63
CA ALA A 186 6.46 -14.35 15.71
C ALA A 186 6.29 -13.87 14.26
N HIS A 187 7.13 -14.37 13.35
CA HIS A 187 6.91 -14.18 11.92
C HIS A 187 5.79 -15.10 11.46
N LEU A 188 4.93 -14.56 10.61
CA LEU A 188 3.84 -15.25 9.96
C LEU A 188 4.37 -16.35 9.01
N ALA A 189 3.61 -17.42 8.80
CA ALA A 189 3.91 -18.47 7.83
C ALA A 189 2.72 -18.65 6.88
N ILE A 190 2.89 -18.15 5.65
CA ILE A 190 1.93 -18.23 4.53
C ILE A 190 2.67 -18.72 3.28
N GLY A 191 2.03 -19.54 2.45
CA GLY A 191 2.63 -20.10 1.25
C GLY A 191 2.54 -19.18 0.04
N GLY A 192 3.48 -19.33 -0.89
CA GLY A 192 3.48 -18.55 -2.13
C GLY A 192 2.16 -18.67 -2.91
N GLY A 193 1.56 -17.52 -3.23
CA GLY A 193 0.26 -17.43 -3.90
C GLY A 193 -0.96 -17.62 -2.99
N GLU A 194 -0.75 -17.76 -1.69
CA GLU A 194 -1.79 -17.80 -0.67
C GLU A 194 -2.02 -16.41 -0.06
N TYR A 195 -3.27 -16.15 0.35
CA TYR A 195 -3.64 -14.98 1.12
C TYR A 195 -4.57 -15.35 2.27
N ALA A 196 -4.53 -14.55 3.34
CA ALA A 196 -5.40 -14.66 4.50
C ALA A 196 -6.05 -13.32 4.81
N VAL A 197 -7.17 -13.37 5.51
CA VAL A 197 -8.00 -12.21 5.80
C VAL A 197 -8.43 -12.24 7.26
N PHE A 198 -8.23 -11.14 7.97
CA PHE A 198 -8.57 -10.99 9.38
C PHE A 198 -9.43 -9.75 9.61
N HIS A 199 -10.52 -9.91 10.34
CA HIS A 199 -11.28 -8.77 10.88
C HIS A 199 -10.58 -8.23 12.13
N GLY A 200 -10.82 -6.96 12.42
CA GLY A 200 -10.21 -6.29 13.55
C GLY A 200 -10.25 -4.78 13.44
N ASP A 201 -9.35 -4.13 14.15
CA ASP A 201 -9.24 -2.67 14.17
C ASP A 201 -7.80 -2.23 13.87
N LEU A 202 -7.65 -1.26 12.98
CA LEU A 202 -6.43 -0.48 12.79
C LEU A 202 -6.25 0.48 13.97
N THR A 203 -5.61 -0.02 15.03
CA THR A 203 -5.48 0.73 16.30
C THR A 203 -4.45 1.87 16.25
N ALA A 204 -3.49 1.79 15.34
CA ALA A 204 -2.47 2.82 15.08
C ALA A 204 -1.80 2.52 13.73
N PRO A 205 -1.06 3.49 13.14
CA PRO A 205 -0.21 3.19 11.99
C PRO A 205 0.67 1.97 12.25
N GLY A 206 0.54 0.96 11.38
CA GLY A 206 1.33 -0.27 11.48
C GLY A 206 0.90 -1.24 12.57
N ARG A 207 -0.25 -1.03 13.24
CA ARG A 207 -0.75 -1.92 14.30
C ARG A 207 -2.20 -2.30 14.09
N PHE A 208 -2.43 -3.54 13.65
CA PHE A 208 -3.75 -4.11 13.46
C PHE A 208 -4.06 -5.12 14.57
N LYS A 209 -5.17 -4.91 15.30
CA LYS A 209 -5.61 -5.83 16.35
C LYS A 209 -6.66 -6.77 15.79
N VAL A 210 -6.36 -8.06 15.75
CA VAL A 210 -7.26 -9.10 15.23
C VAL A 210 -8.40 -9.31 16.22
N ALA A 211 -9.62 -9.39 15.71
CA ALA A 211 -10.83 -9.67 16.48
C ALA A 211 -11.91 -10.33 15.61
N ASP A 212 -12.88 -10.99 16.25
CA ASP A 212 -13.99 -11.62 15.53
C ASP A 212 -14.89 -10.60 14.81
N ASN A 213 -14.87 -9.35 15.26
CA ASN A 213 -15.58 -8.22 14.66
C ASN A 213 -14.65 -6.99 14.68
N GLY A 214 -14.89 -6.07 13.76
CA GLY A 214 -14.18 -4.82 13.63
C GLY A 214 -14.56 -4.16 12.32
N ASP A 215 -14.36 -2.85 12.23
CA ASP A 215 -14.71 -2.09 11.02
C ASP A 215 -13.65 -2.25 9.93
N ASP A 216 -12.50 -2.90 10.22
CA ASP A 216 -11.37 -3.00 9.30
C ASP A 216 -11.07 -4.45 8.90
N LEU A 217 -10.37 -4.57 7.77
CA LEU A 217 -9.92 -5.86 7.23
C LEU A 217 -8.43 -5.85 6.91
N LEU A 218 -7.66 -6.72 7.55
CA LEU A 218 -6.28 -6.98 7.18
C LEU A 218 -6.23 -8.12 6.16
N VAL A 219 -5.66 -7.86 4.99
CA VAL A 219 -5.34 -8.88 3.99
C VAL A 219 -3.82 -9.05 3.97
N ILE A 220 -3.36 -10.28 4.18
CA ILE A 220 -1.93 -10.63 4.11
C ILE A 220 -1.68 -11.71 3.06
N TRP A 221 -0.53 -11.66 2.41
CA TRP A 221 -0.15 -12.62 1.38
C TRP A 221 1.37 -12.77 1.26
N ASP A 222 1.77 -13.85 0.61
CA ASP A 222 3.14 -14.06 0.16
C ASP A 222 3.26 -13.68 -1.33
N GLY A 223 4.13 -12.72 -1.61
CA GLY A 223 4.34 -12.13 -2.95
C GLY A 223 5.09 -13.02 -3.95
N GLY A 224 5.55 -14.22 -3.58
CA GLY A 224 6.08 -15.21 -4.53
C GLY A 224 7.50 -15.69 -4.27
N PRO A 225 8.15 -16.38 -5.23
CA PRO A 225 9.12 -17.46 -5.00
C PRO A 225 10.50 -17.03 -4.47
N PHE A 226 10.71 -15.76 -4.19
CA PHE A 226 11.90 -15.33 -3.46
C PHE A 226 11.66 -15.66 -1.99
N ASP A 227 12.05 -16.89 -1.61
CA ASP A 227 12.00 -17.48 -0.27
C ASP A 227 12.91 -16.71 0.72
N ASP A 228 12.64 -15.43 0.92
CA ASP A 228 13.00 -14.72 2.14
C ASP A 228 11.76 -14.69 3.03
N ARG A 229 11.56 -15.79 3.77
CA ARG A 229 10.47 -16.09 4.74
C ARG A 229 10.04 -14.96 5.71
N ILE A 230 10.72 -13.83 5.66
CA ILE A 230 10.54 -12.61 6.46
C ILE A 230 9.67 -11.59 5.71
N PHE A 231 9.73 -11.53 4.37
CA PHE A 231 9.04 -10.49 3.60
C PHE A 231 7.70 -10.99 3.09
N GLN A 232 6.67 -10.62 3.82
CA GLN A 232 5.29 -10.78 3.40
C GLN A 232 4.76 -9.47 2.86
N SER A 233 3.52 -9.46 2.42
CA SER A 233 2.81 -8.23 2.16
C SER A 233 1.52 -8.18 2.96
N GLY A 234 1.13 -6.95 3.30
CA GLY A 234 -0.11 -6.67 3.99
C GLY A 234 -0.71 -5.36 3.54
N VAL A 235 -2.04 -5.33 3.52
CA VAL A 235 -2.84 -4.13 3.34
C VAL A 235 -4.00 -4.16 4.33
N VAL A 236 -4.32 -3.02 4.90
CA VAL A 236 -5.53 -2.83 5.69
C VAL A 236 -6.56 -2.08 4.86
N LEU A 237 -7.78 -2.60 4.80
CA LEU A 237 -8.95 -1.90 4.29
C LEU A 237 -9.63 -1.22 5.48
N ASP A 238 -9.44 0.09 5.60
CA ASP A 238 -9.96 0.93 6.69
C ASP A 238 -11.45 1.22 6.48
N GLY A 239 -12.28 0.93 7.48
CA GLY A 239 -13.74 1.03 7.44
C GLY A 239 -14.44 -0.06 6.60
N PHE A 240 -13.72 -1.10 6.18
CA PHE A 240 -14.29 -2.25 5.50
C PHE A 240 -15.03 -3.24 6.42
N SER A 241 -16.35 -3.28 6.31
CA SER A 241 -17.23 -4.15 7.12
C SER A 241 -18.00 -5.22 6.33
N ASP A 242 -17.89 -5.25 5.00
CA ASP A 242 -18.72 -6.12 4.12
C ASP A 242 -17.84 -7.10 3.31
N ALA A 243 -17.49 -8.24 3.91
CA ALA A 243 -16.60 -9.25 3.33
C ALA A 243 -17.00 -9.78 1.95
N ASP A 244 -18.28 -9.72 1.57
CA ASP A 244 -18.75 -10.16 0.25
C ASP A 244 -18.30 -9.21 -0.88
N ARG A 245 -17.77 -8.02 -0.54
CA ARG A 245 -17.26 -7.04 -1.50
C ARG A 245 -15.78 -7.18 -1.80
N LEU A 246 -15.04 -7.99 -1.02
CA LEU A 246 -13.61 -8.16 -1.23
C LEU A 246 -13.36 -9.00 -2.48
N TRP A 247 -12.79 -8.38 -3.50
CA TRP A 247 -12.25 -9.08 -4.67
C TRP A 247 -10.72 -9.02 -4.67
N VAL A 248 -10.10 -10.19 -4.50
CA VAL A 248 -8.64 -10.37 -4.57
C VAL A 248 -8.27 -11.02 -5.90
N ALA A 249 -7.27 -10.45 -6.58
CA ALA A 249 -6.74 -10.92 -7.87
C ALA A 249 -5.22 -11.15 -7.84
#